data_AF-A0A937Y1U4-F1
#
_entry.id   AF-A0A937Y1U4-F1
#
_cell.length_a   1.000
_cell.length_b   1.000
_cell.length_c   1.000
_cell.angle_alpha   90.00
_cell.angle_beta   90.00
_cell.angle_gamma   90.00
#
_symmetry.space_group_name_H-M   'P 1'
#
loop_
_entity.id
_entity.type
_entity.pdbx_description
1 polymer ?
#
loop_
_entity_poly.entity_id
_entity_poly.type
_entity_poly.pdbx_seq_one_letter_code
_entity_poly.pdbx_strand_id
1 'polypeptide(L)' 'MGRGVESRFERYAGKMVEALGHADRATPARWYLRGLMLPGERKSVEPMAARVHPQDVGSAHQSMHHLVAD' A
#
# COMPACT_ATOMS: atom_id res chain seq x y z
N MET A 1 -21.16 -12.96 -9.68
CA MET A 1 -20.59 -12.42 -8.43
C MET A 1 -20.17 -10.97 -8.66
N GLY A 2 -20.99 -10.01 -8.21
CA GLY A 2 -20.69 -8.59 -8.35
C GLY A 2 -19.40 -8.26 -7.63
N ARG A 3 -18.36 -7.82 -8.36
CA ARG A 3 -17.04 -7.52 -7.77
C ARG A 3 -17.16 -6.25 -6.94
N GLY A 4 -17.33 -6.41 -5.63
CA GLY A 4 -17.26 -5.31 -4.65
C GLY A 4 -15.96 -4.52 -4.79
N VAL A 5 -15.97 -3.27 -4.31
CA VAL A 5 -14.82 -2.35 -4.42
C VAL A 5 -13.53 -3.00 -3.92
N GLU A 6 -13.59 -3.72 -2.79
CA GLU A 6 -12.46 -4.42 -2.22
C GLU A 6 -11.89 -5.51 -3.15
N SER A 7 -12.74 -6.34 -3.76
CA SER A 7 -12.32 -7.35 -4.74
C SER A 7 -11.68 -6.74 -6.00
N ARG A 8 -12.17 -5.56 -6.43
CA ARG A 8 -11.55 -4.83 -7.55
C ARG A 8 -10.21 -4.23 -7.16
N PHE A 9 -10.11 -3.67 -5.95
CA PHE A 9 -8.86 -3.14 -5.42
C PHE A 9 -7.81 -4.23 -5.29
N GLU A 10 -8.13 -5.38 -4.69
CA GLU A 10 -7.21 -6.51 -4.56
C GLU A 10 -6.70 -7.02 -5.90
N ARG A 11 -7.59 -7.10 -6.91
CA ARG A 11 -7.19 -7.47 -8.27
C ARG A 11 -6.25 -6.45 -8.90
N TYR A 12 -6.52 -5.17 -8.71
CA TYR A 12 -5.66 -4.10 -9.22
C TYR A 12 -4.30 -4.10 -8.52
N ALA A 13 -4.28 -4.15 -7.18
CA ALA A 13 -3.06 -4.21 -6.39
C ALA A 13 -2.23 -5.46 -6.70
N GLY A 14 -2.88 -6.61 -6.93
CA GLY A 14 -2.23 -7.84 -7.37
C GLY A 14 -1.44 -7.67 -8.66
N LYS A 15 -2.04 -7.03 -9.68
CA LYS A 15 -1.35 -6.76 -10.95
C LYS A 15 -0.17 -5.79 -10.80
N MET A 16 -0.30 -4.79 -9.93
CA MET A 16 0.79 -3.86 -9.65
C MET A 16 1.96 -4.55 -8.94
N VAL A 17 1.66 -5.42 -7.96
CA VAL A 17 2.67 -6.20 -7.25
C VAL A 17 3.39 -7.18 -8.19
N GLU A 18 2.66 -7.84 -9.08
CA GLU A 18 3.24 -8.72 -10.10
C GLU A 18 4.23 -7.97 -10.99
N ALA A 19 3.87 -6.74 -11.42
CA ALA A 19 4.74 -5.90 -12.23
C ALA A 19 6.00 -5.41 -11.49
N LEU A 20 5.99 -5.30 -10.16
CA LEU A 20 7.15 -4.89 -9.35
C LEU A 20 8.23 -5.98 -9.22
N GLY A 21 7.92 -7.23 -9.57
CA GLY A 21 8.90 -8.29 -9.81
C GLY A 21 9.60 -8.88 -8.59
N HIS A 22 9.32 -8.42 -7.36
CA HIS A 22 9.93 -8.96 -6.13
C HIS A 22 8.92 -9.17 -5.00
N ALA A 23 9.02 -10.31 -4.32
CA ALA A 23 8.07 -10.74 -3.28
C ALA A 23 8.12 -9.87 -2.01
N ASP A 24 9.29 -9.34 -1.66
CA ASP A 24 9.51 -8.40 -0.56
C ASP A 24 8.77 -7.07 -0.76
N ARG A 25 8.58 -6.65 -2.01
CA ARG A 25 7.85 -5.42 -2.38
C ARG A 25 6.33 -5.56 -2.28
N ALA A 26 5.79 -6.77 -2.14
CA ALA A 26 4.35 -7.02 -2.20
C ALA A 26 3.58 -6.32 -1.07
N THR A 27 4.03 -6.50 0.17
CA THR A 27 3.40 -5.89 1.35
C THR A 27 3.48 -4.36 1.33
N PRO A 28 4.66 -3.72 1.19
CA PRO A 28 4.73 -2.26 1.13
C PRO A 28 3.96 -1.68 -0.06
N ALA A 29 3.89 -2.37 -1.20
CA ALA A 29 3.12 -1.89 -2.35
C ALA A 29 1.61 -1.90 -2.07
N ARG A 30 1.10 -2.96 -1.44
CA ARG A 30 -0.30 -3.01 -1.01
C ARG A 30 -0.62 -1.94 0.02
N TRP A 31 0.27 -1.71 0.98
CA TRP A 31 0.12 -0.63 1.96
C TRP A 31 0.13 0.76 1.31
N TYR A 32 1.04 1.00 0.37
CA TYR A 32 1.09 2.26 -0.38
C TYR A 32 -0.20 2.49 -1.18
N LEU A 33 -0.63 1.50 -1.97
CA LEU A 33 -1.88 1.60 -2.74
C LEU A 33 -3.11 1.81 -1.85
N ARG A 34 -3.18 1.12 -0.71
CA ARG A 34 -4.28 1.29 0.26
C ARG A 34 -4.25 2.66 0.89
N GLY A 35 -3.08 3.15 1.30
CA GLY A 35 -2.91 4.48 1.90
C GLY A 35 -3.32 5.63 0.97
N LEU A 36 -3.20 5.45 -0.35
CA LEU A 36 -3.68 6.42 -1.34
C LEU A 36 -5.21 6.47 -1.45
N MET A 37 -5.90 5.37 -1.13
CA MET A 37 -7.35 5.21 -1.30
C MET A 37 -8.13 5.44 0.00
N LEU A 38 -7.48 5.29 1.16
CA LEU A 38 -8.09 5.57 2.45
C LEU A 38 -8.26 7.09 2.65
N PRO A 39 -9.34 7.53 3.34
CA PRO A 39 -9.57 8.94 3.62
C PRO A 39 -8.40 9.56 4.39
N GLY A 40 -8.11 10.85 4.13
CA GLY A 40 -7.08 11.62 4.81
C GLY A 40 -6.57 12.80 3.97
N GLU A 41 -6.08 13.84 4.65
CA GLU A 41 -5.67 15.11 4.03
C GLU A 41 -4.34 15.00 3.24
N ARG A 42 -3.39 14.20 3.72
CA ARG A 42 -2.03 14.13 3.15
C ARG A 42 -1.77 12.79 2.45
N LYS A 43 -1.28 12.85 1.21
CA LYS A 43 -0.81 11.69 0.42
C LYS A 43 0.71 11.50 0.51
N SER A 44 1.25 11.56 1.72
CA SER A 44 2.66 11.28 2.00
C SER A 44 2.82 9.97 2.77
N VAL A 45 4.01 9.36 2.70
CA VAL A 45 4.27 8.00 3.19
C VAL A 45 3.98 7.85 4.69
N GLU A 46 4.42 8.78 5.53
CA GLU A 46 4.21 8.70 6.99
C GLU A 46 2.71 8.71 7.39
N PRO A 47 1.87 9.68 6.97
CA PRO A 47 0.43 9.62 7.21
C PRO A 47 -0.26 8.39 6.61
N MET A 48 0.25 7.84 5.52
CA MET A 48 -0.29 6.62 4.91
C MET A 48 0.06 5.39 5.73
N ALA A 49 1.29 5.28 6.22
CA ALA A 49 1.74 4.22 7.12
C ALA A 49 0.89 4.16 8.39
N ALA A 50 0.62 5.33 9.00
CA ALA A 50 -0.25 5.44 10.17
C ALA A 50 -1.67 4.91 9.93
N ARG A 51 -2.19 5.02 8.71
CA ARG A 51 -3.53 4.54 8.34
C ARG A 51 -3.58 3.04 8.06
N VAL A 52 -2.54 2.48 7.45
CA VAL A 52 -2.55 1.08 6.97
C VAL A 52 -1.92 0.10 7.96
N HIS A 53 -1.05 0.58 8.85
CA HIS A 53 -0.37 -0.24 9.86
C HIS A 53 -0.15 0.55 11.16
N PRO A 54 -1.22 0.90 11.89
CA PRO A 54 -1.13 1.75 13.09
C PRO A 54 -0.33 1.12 14.24
N GLN A 55 -0.18 -0.20 14.25
CA GLN A 55 0.53 -0.93 15.32
C GLN A 55 2.06 -0.85 15.19
N ASP A 56 2.57 -0.53 14.00
CA ASP A 56 3.99 -0.30 13.77
C ASP A 56 4.16 0.63 12.56
N VAL A 57 3.95 1.93 12.84
CA VAL A 57 4.00 3.00 11.84
C VAL A 57 5.43 3.18 11.31
N GLY A 58 6.44 3.01 12.17
CA GLY A 58 7.85 3.20 11.81
C GLY A 58 8.32 2.19 10.76
N SER A 59 8.07 0.90 11.00
CA SER A 59 8.40 -0.16 10.04
C SER A 59 7.64 0.01 8.72
N ALA A 60 6.33 0.27 8.79
CA ALA A 60 5.52 0.47 7.59
C ALA A 60 5.98 1.71 6.80
N HIS A 61 6.32 2.81 7.48
CA HIS A 61 6.86 4.01 6.83
C HIS A 61 8.17 3.72 6.10
N GLN A 62 9.14 3.08 6.76
CA GLN A 62 10.44 2.77 6.13
C GLN A 62 10.27 1.82 4.94
N SER A 63 9.49 0.75 5.10
CA SER A 63 9.24 -0.22 4.04
C SER A 63 8.55 0.42 2.82
N MET A 64 7.54 1.27 3.06
CA MET A 64 6.87 2.01 1.98
C MET A 64 7.75 3.10 1.38
N HIS A 65 8.61 3.74 2.16
CA HIS A 65 9.53 4.77 1.69
C HIS A 65 10.59 4.17 0.78
N HIS A 66 11.24 3.08 1.19
CA HIS A 66 12.19 2.35 0.35
C HIS A 66 11.56 1.92 -0.97
N LEU A 67 10.34 1.38 -0.95
CA LEU A 67 9.64 1.00 -2.17
C LEU A 67 9.51 2.11 -3.21
N VAL A 68 9.33 3.37 -2.79
CA VAL A 68 9.07 4.50 -3.71
C VAL A 68 10.28 5.41 -3.93
N ALA A 69 11.31 5.27 -3.11
CA ALA A 69 12.55 6.03 -3.21
C ALA A 69 13.64 5.27 -3.99
N ASP A 70 13.54 3.94 -4.07
CA ASP A 70 14.43 3.07 -4.87
C ASP A 70 13.90 2.87 -6.30
#